data_AF-A0A363U8V6-F1
#
_entry.id   AF-A0A363U8V6-F1
#
_cell.length_a   1.000
_cell.length_b   1.000
_cell.length_c   1.000
_cell.angle_alpha   90.00
_cell.angle_beta   90.00
_cell.angle_gamma   90.00
#
_symmetry.space_group_name_H-M   'P 1'
#
loop_
_entity.id
_entity.type
_entity.pdbx_description
1 polymer ?
#
loop_
_entity_poly.entity_id
_entity_poly.type
_entity_poly.pdbx_seq_one_letter_code
_entity_poly.pdbx_strand_id
1 'polypeptide(L)' 'MPVIRSSDIGAYLYCRRAWWYRKQGVESVNQTELAAGTELHQKHGRQVLASSISRMIGLFLLMVALMMLVAYCTARIL' A
#
# COMPACT_ATOMS: atom_id res chain seq x y z
N MET A 1 -6.08 15.40 -24.09
CA MET A 1 -6.75 15.72 -22.80
C MET A 1 -5.74 15.54 -21.68
N PRO A 2 -5.62 16.47 -20.72
CA PRO A 2 -4.71 16.29 -19.58
C PRO A 2 -5.15 15.10 -18.72
N VAL A 3 -4.18 14.31 -18.23
CA VAL A 3 -4.45 13.12 -17.40
C VAL A 3 -5.04 13.55 -16.05
N ILE A 4 -6.16 12.94 -15.67
CA ILE A 4 -6.76 13.07 -14.33
C ILE A 4 -6.28 11.91 -13.46
N ARG A 5 -5.66 12.23 -12.31
CA ARG A 5 -5.19 11.25 -11.33
C ARG A 5 -6.31 10.88 -10.36
N SER A 6 -6.22 9.74 -9.68
CA SER A 6 -7.19 9.37 -8.63
C SER A 6 -7.28 10.44 -7.52
N SER A 7 -6.15 11.06 -7.16
CA SER A 7 -6.09 12.16 -6.19
C SER A 7 -6.79 13.44 -6.65
N ASP A 8 -6.95 13.65 -7.96
CA ASP A 8 -7.70 14.79 -8.50
C ASP A 8 -9.20 14.67 -8.20
N ILE A 9 -9.74 13.44 -8.21
CA ILE A 9 -11.16 13.17 -7.93
C ILE A 9 -11.47 13.59 -6.48
N GLY A 10 -10.65 13.15 -5.53
CA GLY A 10 -10.81 13.53 -4.12
C GLY A 10 -10.71 15.05 -3.90
N ALA A 11 -9.74 15.70 -4.56
CA ALA A 11 -9.58 17.15 -4.48
C ALA A 11 -10.77 17.91 -5.08
N TYR A 12 -11.32 17.44 -6.19
CA TYR A 12 -12.50 18.02 -6.83
C TYR A 12 -13.74 17.88 -5.94
N LEU A 13 -13.98 16.68 -5.39
CA LEU A 13 -15.10 16.40 -4.48
C LEU A 13 -15.02 17.23 -3.20
N TYR A 14 -13.81 17.43 -2.64
CA TYR A 14 -13.61 18.29 -1.49
C TYR A 14 -13.83 19.77 -1.83
N CYS A 15 -13.16 20.28 -2.87
CA CYS A 15 -13.34 21.66 -3.32
C CYS A 15 -12.94 21.84 -4.79
N ARG A 16 -13.94 22.02 -5.65
CA ARG A 16 -13.78 22.26 -7.09
C ARG A 16 -12.89 23.46 -7.42
N ARG A 17 -13.00 24.54 -6.65
CA ARG A 17 -12.20 25.76 -6.86
C ARG A 17 -10.72 25.53 -6.55
N ALA A 18 -10.42 24.89 -5.42
CA ALA A 18 -9.05 24.56 -5.04
C ALA A 18 -8.41 23.57 -6.04
N TRP A 19 -9.19 22.58 -6.49
CA TRP A 19 -8.77 21.68 -7.57
C TRP A 19 -8.43 22.44 -8.86
N TRP A 20 -9.27 23.38 -9.29
CA TRP A 20 -9.02 24.19 -10.49
C TRP A 20 -7.78 25.07 -10.36
N TYR A 21 -7.54 25.67 -9.19
CA TYR A 21 -6.32 26.43 -8.92
C TYR A 21 -5.07 25.55 -8.96
N ARG A 22 -5.13 24.35 -8.39
CA ARG A 22 -4.04 23.38 -8.49
C ARG A 22 -3.75 22.99 -9.94
N LYS A 23 -4.77 22.85 -10.79
CA LYS A 23 -4.60 22.58 -12.23
C LYS A 23 -3.95 23.74 -12.99
N GLN A 24 -4.05 24.97 -12.48
CA GLN A 24 -3.36 26.15 -13.00
C GLN A 24 -1.95 26.34 -12.40
N GLY A 25 -1.46 25.40 -11.59
CA GLY A 25 -0.14 25.48 -10.95
C GLY A 25 -0.10 26.36 -9.70
N VAL A 26 -1.25 26.79 -9.18
CA VAL A 26 -1.31 27.52 -7.91
C VAL A 26 -1.01 26.55 -6.77
N GLU A 27 0.04 26.84 -6.00
CA GLU A 27 0.42 26.03 -4.86
C GLU A 27 -0.57 26.15 -3.70
N SER A 28 -0.67 25.08 -2.92
CA SER A 28 -1.42 25.10 -1.67
C SER A 28 -0.63 25.90 -0.64
N VAL A 29 -1.30 26.73 0.14
CA VAL A 29 -0.68 27.32 1.35
C VAL A 29 -0.38 26.27 2.41
N ASN A 30 -1.04 25.11 2.33
CA ASN A 30 -0.93 24.02 3.31
C ASN A 30 0.20 23.02 2.96
N GLN A 31 1.39 23.51 2.60
CA GLN A 31 2.48 22.63 2.15
C GLN A 31 3.02 21.73 3.28
N THR A 32 3.08 22.25 4.50
CA THR A 32 3.61 21.50 5.66
C THR A 32 2.77 20.25 5.95
N GLU A 33 1.46 20.39 6.01
CA GLU A 33 0.55 19.25 6.26
C GLU A 33 0.55 18.25 5.10
N LEU A 34 0.67 18.73 3.85
CA LEU A 34 0.78 17.86 2.68
C LEU A 34 2.08 17.03 2.71
N ALA A 35 3.19 17.65 3.11
CA ALA A 35 4.47 16.97 3.28
C ALA A 35 4.40 15.94 4.41
N ALA A 36 3.84 16.32 5.57
CA ALA A 36 3.65 15.43 6.71
C ALA A 36 2.77 14.22 6.36
N GLY A 37 1.65 14.46 5.67
CA GLY A 37 0.77 13.38 5.19
C GLY A 37 1.49 12.44 4.21
N THR A 38 2.31 12.99 3.31
CA THR A 38 3.12 12.18 2.37
C THR A 38 4.14 11.32 3.11
N GLU A 39 4.83 11.87 4.10
CA GLU A 39 5.78 11.12 4.93
C GLU A 39 5.09 9.99 5.71
N LEU A 40 3.91 10.26 6.28
CA LEU A 40 3.11 9.27 6.98
C LEU A 40 2.69 8.13 6.05
N HIS A 41 2.22 8.43 4.84
CA HIS A 41 1.87 7.43 3.84
C HIS A 41 3.09 6.59 3.42
N GLN A 42 4.26 7.19 3.27
CA GLN A 42 5.50 6.46 2.98
C GLN A 42 5.91 5.53 4.13
N LYS A 43 5.82 5.99 5.38
CA LYS A 43 6.05 5.17 6.59
C LYS A 43 5.11 3.97 6.62
N HIS A 44 3.82 4.20 6.42
CA HIS A 44 2.82 3.15 6.38
C HIS A 44 3.05 2.17 5.23
N GLY A 45 3.39 2.66 4.03
CA GLY A 45 3.69 1.81 2.88
C GLY A 45 4.85 0.84 3.14
N ARG A 46 5.90 1.28 3.84
CA ARG A 46 7.00 0.39 4.27
C ARG A 46 6.53 -0.69 5.24
N GLN A 47 5.65 -0.34 6.19
CA GLN A 47 5.08 -1.30 7.13
C GLN A 47 4.20 -2.33 6.42
N VAL A 48 3.38 -1.91 5.46
CA VAL A 48 2.53 -2.80 4.65
C VAL A 48 3.38 -3.76 3.83
N LEU A 49 4.46 -3.28 3.21
CA LEU A 49 5.39 -4.15 2.47
C LEU A 49 6.04 -5.18 3.39
N ALA A 50 6.57 -4.74 4.53
CA ALA A 50 7.17 -5.65 5.51
C ALA A 50 6.17 -6.69 6.01
N SER A 51 4.94 -6.29 6.35
CA SER A 51 3.86 -7.20 6.75
C SER A 51 3.53 -8.21 5.66
N SER A 52 3.46 -7.76 4.40
CA SER A 52 3.16 -8.63 3.25
C SER A 52 4.25 -9.67 3.03
N ILE A 53 5.53 -9.28 3.12
CA ILE A 53 6.67 -10.18 3.02
C ILE A 53 6.67 -11.20 4.16
N SER A 54 6.49 -10.75 5.40
CA SER A 54 6.42 -11.63 6.56
C SER A 54 5.28 -12.65 6.44
N ARG A 55 4.11 -12.22 5.96
CA ARG A 55 2.97 -13.11 5.70
C ARG A 55 3.30 -14.15 4.62
N MET A 56 3.94 -13.73 3.53
CA MET A 56 4.36 -14.63 2.45
C MET A 56 5.37 -15.68 2.96
N ILE A 57 6.37 -15.27 3.73
CA ILE A 57 7.35 -16.18 4.36
C ILE A 57 6.63 -17.16 5.29
N GLY A 58 5.72 -16.67 6.14
CA GLY A 58 4.96 -17.53 7.04
C GLY A 58 4.13 -18.58 6.32
N LEU A 59 3.45 -18.20 5.23
CA LEU A 59 2.67 -19.14 4.40
C LEU A 59 3.57 -20.17 3.70
N PHE A 60 4.74 -19.74 3.22
CA PHE A 60 5.70 -20.65 2.60
C PHE A 60 6.23 -21.69 3.61
N LEU A 61 6.65 -21.24 4.80
CA LEU A 61 7.11 -22.13 5.86
C LEU A 61 6.00 -23.10 6.31
N LEU A 62 4.76 -22.63 6.42
CA LEU A 62 3.61 -23.48 6.73
C LEU A 62 3.42 -24.56 5.67
N MET A 63 3.50 -24.21 4.39
CA MET A 63 3.40 -25.17 3.28
C MET A 63 4.49 -26.24 3.36
N VAL A 64 5.75 -25.85 3.59
CA VAL A 64 6.87 -26.78 3.76
C VAL A 64 6.65 -27.72 4.95
N ALA A 65 6.20 -27.19 6.09
CA ALA A 65 5.91 -27.99 7.27
C ALA A 65 4.82 -29.04 7.02
N LEU A 66 3.76 -28.66 6.29
CA LEU A 66 2.69 -29.59 5.90
C LEU A 66 3.21 -30.67 4.94
N MET A 67 4.05 -30.32 3.97
CA MET A 67 4.67 -31.30 3.06
C MET A 67 5.54 -32.30 3.82
N MET A 68 6.37 -31.82 4.75
CA MET A 68 7.20 -32.69 5.60
C MET A 68 6.34 -33.60 6.48
N LEU A 69 5.26 -33.07 7.06
CA LEU A 69 4.33 -33.86 7.87
C LEU A 69 3.70 -34.99 7.05
N VAL A 70 3.22 -34.69 5.83
CA VAL A 70 2.65 -35.70 4.92
C VAL A 70 3.71 -36.74 4.53
N ALA A 71 4.92 -36.31 4.18
CA ALA A 71 6.02 -37.22 3.85
C ALA A 71 6.38 -38.14 5.04
N TYR A 72 6.42 -37.61 6.25
CA TYR A 72 6.66 -38.38 7.45
C TYR A 72 5.55 -39.41 7.71
N CYS A 73 4.29 -38.99 7.65
CA CYS A 73 3.16 -39.90 7.88
C CYS A 73 3.11 -41.01 6.82
N THR A 74 3.37 -40.70 5.55
CA THR A 74 3.40 -41.69 4.47
C THR A 74 4.53 -42.70 4.65
N ALA A 75 5.73 -42.26 5.03
CA ALA A 75 6.87 -43.13 5.31
C ALA A 75 6.70 -44.02 6.56
N ARG A 76 5.72 -43.74 7.42
CA ARG A 76 5.42 -44.57 8.61
C ARG A 76 4.30 -45.58 8.37
N ILE A 77 3.52 -45.40 7.30
CA ILE A 77 2.37 -46.25 6.96
C ILE A 77 2.76 -47.30 5.91
N LEU A 78 3.61 -46.94 4.94
CA LEU A 78 4.24 -47.86 3.98
C LEU A 78 5.42 -48.61 4.61
#